data_AF-A0A7X6ZYP4-F1
#
_entry.id   AF-A0A7X6ZYP4-F1
#
_cell.length_a   1.000
_cell.length_b   1.000
_cell.length_c   1.000
_cell.angle_alpha   90.00
_cell.angle_beta   90.00
_cell.angle_gamma   90.00
#
_symmetry.space_group_name_H-M   'P 1'
#
loop_
_entity.id
_entity.type
_entity.pdbx_description
1 polymer ?
#
loop_
_entity_poly.entity_id
_entity_poly.type
_entity_poly.pdbx_seq_one_letter_code
_entity_poly.pdbx_strand_id
1 'polypeptide(L)'
;FWNDGEYVDGCIAGGRRYLHINAAGDIEPCAFIHYADSNVREKTILEALKSPLFQQYRKNQPFNCNHLRPCPLLDNPACLAAMVHASGAASTELTAPEDVDVLTGRCVPAARSWASRADKIQRQGAAEKETTKA
;
A
#
# COMPACT_ATOMS: atom_id res chain seq x y z
N PHE A 1 1.02 -9.79 0.61
CA PHE A 1 -0.35 -9.98 1.14
C PHE A 1 -0.38 -9.31 2.51
N TRP A 2 -1.49 -8.70 2.97
CA TRP A 2 -1.47 -7.77 4.13
C TRP A 2 -1.01 -8.45 5.43
N ASN A 3 -1.50 -9.64 5.75
CA ASN A 3 -1.17 -10.36 6.99
C ASN A 3 0.23 -10.98 7.00
N ASP A 4 0.85 -11.16 5.83
CA ASP A 4 2.13 -11.85 5.71
C ASP A 4 3.32 -10.88 5.64
N GLY A 5 3.11 -9.61 5.99
CA GLY A 5 4.12 -8.56 5.83
C GLY A 5 5.47 -8.91 6.46
N GLU A 6 5.48 -9.58 7.61
CA GLU A 6 6.70 -10.02 8.30
C GLU A 6 7.49 -11.10 7.53
N TYR A 7 6.84 -11.86 6.66
CA TYR A 7 7.46 -12.93 5.87
C TYR A 7 7.89 -12.49 4.46
N VAL A 8 7.40 -11.34 4.00
CA VAL A 8 7.61 -10.85 2.62
C VAL A 8 8.22 -9.45 2.57
N ASP A 9 8.74 -8.98 3.70
CA ASP A 9 9.35 -7.66 3.90
C ASP A 9 8.41 -6.50 3.53
N GLY A 10 7.18 -6.54 4.04
CA GLY A 10 6.18 -5.49 3.93
C GLY A 10 5.17 -5.65 2.78
N CYS A 11 4.76 -4.54 2.16
CA CYS A 11 3.81 -4.57 1.05
C CYS A 11 4.44 -5.23 -0.18
N ILE A 12 3.63 -5.98 -0.95
CA ILE A 12 4.07 -6.60 -2.22
C ILE A 12 3.39 -5.99 -3.46
N ALA A 13 2.55 -4.98 -3.24
CA ALA A 13 1.81 -4.24 -4.26
C ALA A 13 2.70 -3.22 -4.98
N GLY A 14 2.12 -2.45 -5.91
CA GLY A 14 2.82 -1.39 -6.62
C GLY A 14 3.91 -1.92 -7.54
N GLY A 15 3.66 -3.07 -8.18
CA GLY A 15 4.58 -3.66 -9.16
C GLY A 15 5.79 -4.38 -8.56
N ARG A 16 5.90 -4.45 -7.22
CA ARG A 16 6.97 -5.22 -6.55
C ARG A 16 6.82 -6.72 -6.80
N ARG A 17 5.61 -7.26 -6.63
CA ARG A 17 5.25 -8.65 -6.96
C ARG A 17 3.99 -8.76 -7.80
N TYR A 18 3.08 -7.80 -7.68
CA TYR A 18 1.86 -7.75 -8.49
C TYR A 18 1.39 -6.32 -8.74
N LEU A 19 0.47 -6.22 -9.68
CA LEU A 19 -0.40 -5.08 -9.95
C LEU A 19 -1.81 -5.61 -10.24
N HIS A 20 -2.80 -4.73 -10.27
CA HIS A 20 -4.18 -5.07 -10.61
C HIS A 20 -4.59 -4.33 -11.89
N ILE A 21 -5.29 -4.99 -12.80
CA ILE A 21 -5.92 -4.34 -13.95
C ILE A 21 -7.42 -4.53 -13.80
N ASN A 22 -8.15 -3.43 -13.59
CA ASN A 22 -9.60 -3.49 -13.39
C ASN A 22 -10.34 -3.72 -14.73
N ALA A 23 -11.68 -3.85 -14.69
CA ALA A 23 -12.49 -4.12 -15.87
C ALA A 23 -12.50 -2.97 -16.91
N ALA A 24 -12.21 -1.73 -16.50
CA ALA A 24 -12.05 -0.59 -17.41
C ALA A 24 -10.65 -0.54 -18.07
N GLY A 25 -9.70 -1.33 -17.56
CA GLY A 25 -8.32 -1.41 -18.05
C GLY A 25 -7.33 -0.57 -17.25
N ASP A 26 -7.75 0.04 -16.14
CA ASP A 26 -6.85 0.86 -15.31
C ASP A 26 -5.85 -0.02 -14.58
N ILE A 27 -4.59 0.41 -14.60
CA ILE A 27 -3.48 -0.33 -14.00
C ILE A 27 -3.28 0.22 -12.58
N GLU A 28 -3.91 -0.45 -11.62
CA GLU A 28 -3.90 -0.10 -10.20
C GLU A 28 -2.74 -0.80 -9.47
N PRO A 29 -2.14 -0.17 -8.44
CA PRO A 29 -1.04 -0.76 -7.71
C PRO A 29 -1.48 -1.97 -6.87
N CYS A 30 -2.75 -2.04 -6.47
CA CYS A 30 -3.32 -3.05 -5.59
C CYS A 30 -4.81 -3.26 -5.90
N ALA A 31 -5.31 -4.49 -5.79
CA ALA A 31 -6.74 -4.80 -5.98
C ALA A 31 -7.69 -4.15 -4.96
N PHE A 32 -7.16 -3.51 -3.91
CA PHE A 32 -7.92 -2.81 -2.86
C PHE A 32 -7.67 -1.29 -2.85
N ILE A 33 -6.95 -0.76 -3.84
CA ILE A 33 -6.59 0.65 -3.94
C ILE A 33 -6.89 1.11 -5.36
N HIS A 34 -8.10 1.65 -5.54
CA HIS A 34 -8.63 2.06 -6.84
C HIS A 34 -8.20 3.47 -7.22
N TYR A 35 -6.89 3.61 -7.49
CA TYR A 35 -6.31 4.80 -8.10
C TYR A 35 -5.31 4.39 -9.18
N ALA A 36 -5.32 5.09 -10.32
CA ALA A 36 -4.38 4.87 -11.40
C ALA A 36 -4.03 6.16 -12.16
N ASP A 37 -2.85 6.16 -12.80
CA ASP A 37 -2.38 7.18 -13.74
C ASP A 37 -2.15 6.58 -15.15
N SER A 38 -2.53 5.32 -15.35
CA SER A 38 -2.16 4.49 -16.50
C SER A 38 -3.27 3.49 -16.81
N ASN A 39 -3.58 3.31 -18.10
CA ASN A 39 -4.56 2.34 -18.59
C ASN A 39 -3.90 1.43 -19.65
N VAL A 40 -4.23 0.14 -19.64
CA VAL A 40 -3.63 -0.88 -20.53
C VAL A 40 -3.96 -0.68 -22.01
N ARG A 41 -5.00 0.11 -22.31
CA ARG A 41 -5.36 0.50 -23.69
C ARG A 41 -4.41 1.55 -24.27
N GLU A 42 -3.68 2.28 -23.44
CA GLU A 42 -2.84 3.41 -23.82
C GLU A 42 -1.35 3.17 -23.56
N LYS A 43 -1.03 2.41 -22.51
CA LYS A 43 0.33 2.11 -22.06
C LYS A 43 0.54 0.61 -21.94
N THR A 44 1.74 0.16 -22.31
CA THR A 44 2.21 -1.17 -21.94
C THR A 44 2.38 -1.28 -20.43
N ILE A 45 2.36 -2.51 -19.90
CA ILE A 45 2.64 -2.75 -18.47
C ILE A 45 4.01 -2.19 -18.07
N LEU A 46 5.03 -2.28 -18.92
CA LEU A 46 6.36 -1.75 -18.62
C LEU A 46 6.37 -0.21 -18.49
N GLU A 47 5.61 0.48 -19.33
CA GLU A 47 5.43 1.93 -19.25
C GLU A 47 4.66 2.32 -17.99
N ALA A 48 3.59 1.58 -17.66
CA ALA A 48 2.83 1.77 -16.43
C ALA A 48 3.68 1.52 -15.17
N LEU A 49 4.55 0.51 -15.16
CA LEU A 49 5.49 0.29 -14.03
C LEU A 49 6.51 1.42 -13.86
N LYS A 50 6.77 2.20 -14.91
CA LYS A 50 7.64 3.39 -14.90
C LYS A 50 6.86 4.69 -14.65
N SER A 51 5.53 4.65 -14.57
CA SER A 51 4.67 5.80 -14.34
C SER A 51 4.83 6.38 -12.91
N PRO A 52 4.44 7.65 -12.69
CA PRO A 52 4.53 8.30 -11.39
C PRO A 52 3.98 7.49 -10.23
N LEU A 53 2.79 6.89 -10.34
CA LEU A 53 2.17 6.15 -9.24
C LEU A 53 3.01 4.93 -8.82
N PHE A 54 3.45 4.13 -9.78
CA PHE A 54 4.30 2.96 -9.49
C PHE A 54 5.68 3.37 -8.98
N GLN A 55 6.25 4.48 -9.46
CA GLN A 55 7.51 5.01 -8.92
C GLN A 55 7.35 5.52 -7.48
N GLN A 56 6.21 6.10 -7.12
CA GLN A 56 5.90 6.45 -5.73
C GLN A 56 5.85 5.19 -4.85
N TYR A 57 5.18 4.12 -5.28
CA TYR A 57 5.18 2.85 -4.54
C TYR A 57 6.59 2.28 -4.39
N ARG A 58 7.43 2.32 -5.43
CA ARG A 58 8.81 1.84 -5.38
C ARG A 58 9.67 2.65 -4.41
N LYS A 59 9.52 3.98 -4.40
CA LYS A 59 10.30 4.89 -3.55
C LYS A 59 9.95 4.77 -2.07
N ASN A 60 8.68 4.57 -1.75
CA ASN A 60 8.17 4.64 -0.38
C ASN A 60 8.05 3.27 0.30
N GLN A 61 8.36 2.17 -0.39
CA GLN A 61 8.42 0.84 0.22
C GLN A 61 9.77 0.58 0.91
N PRO A 62 9.78 -0.04 2.10
CA PRO A 62 8.62 -0.38 2.92
C PRO A 62 7.97 0.86 3.54
N PHE A 63 6.64 0.88 3.60
CA PHE A 63 5.89 2.02 4.17
C PHE A 63 6.02 2.12 5.69
N ASN A 64 6.40 1.02 6.35
CA ASN A 64 6.62 0.95 7.78
C ASN A 64 7.70 -0.09 8.12
N CYS A 65 8.57 0.24 9.07
CA CYS A 65 9.59 -0.69 9.58
C CYS A 65 8.97 -1.80 10.44
N ASN A 66 7.78 -1.59 11.01
CA ASN A 66 6.99 -2.65 11.61
C ASN A 66 6.17 -3.34 10.51
N HIS A 67 6.59 -4.52 10.07
CA HIS A 67 5.96 -5.23 8.96
C HIS A 67 4.60 -5.87 9.30
N LEU A 68 4.14 -5.78 10.54
CA LEU A 68 2.72 -5.97 10.90
C LEU A 68 1.81 -4.82 10.42
N ARG A 69 2.42 -3.75 9.89
CA ARG A 69 1.76 -2.55 9.38
C ARG A 69 2.14 -2.25 7.92
N PRO A 70 2.04 -3.21 7.00
CA PRO A 70 2.64 -3.07 5.68
C PRO A 70 1.80 -2.26 4.69
N CYS A 71 0.50 -2.07 4.94
CA CYS A 71 -0.41 -1.47 3.96
C CYS A 71 -0.28 0.07 3.92
N PRO A 72 -0.12 0.68 2.74
CA PRO A 72 -0.13 2.14 2.62
C PRO A 72 -1.52 2.77 2.84
N LEU A 73 -2.60 1.98 2.81
CA LEU A 73 -3.96 2.46 3.09
C LEU A 73 -4.35 2.22 4.55
N LEU A 74 -4.40 0.96 4.98
CA LEU A 74 -4.94 0.58 6.28
C LEU A 74 -4.03 0.93 7.45
N ASP A 75 -2.71 0.87 7.26
CA ASP A 75 -1.74 1.01 8.35
C ASP A 75 -0.97 2.34 8.31
N ASN A 76 -0.80 2.89 7.10
CA ASN A 76 -0.03 4.11 6.84
C ASN A 76 -0.81 5.06 5.91
N PRO A 77 -2.07 5.45 6.23
CA PRO A 77 -2.96 6.19 5.32
C PRO A 77 -2.36 7.46 4.71
N ALA A 78 -1.51 8.17 5.45
CA ALA A 78 -0.80 9.34 4.97
C ALA A 78 0.16 9.03 3.80
N CYS A 79 0.74 7.82 3.75
CA CYS A 79 1.56 7.38 2.63
C CYS A 79 0.74 7.25 1.35
N LEU A 80 -0.44 6.61 1.39
CA LEU A 80 -1.28 6.51 0.19
C LEU A 80 -1.69 7.90 -0.32
N ALA A 81 -2.20 8.77 0.55
CA ALA A 81 -2.60 10.12 0.19
C ALA A 81 -1.44 10.88 -0.48
N ALA A 82 -0.27 10.88 0.14
CA ALA A 82 0.91 11.54 -0.42
C ALA A 82 1.33 10.98 -1.78
N MET A 83 1.26 9.65 -1.97
CA MET A 83 1.61 9.03 -3.25
C MET A 83 0.62 9.36 -4.36
N VAL A 84 -0.69 9.31 -4.08
CA VAL A 84 -1.75 9.64 -5.07
C VAL A 84 -1.66 11.10 -5.50
N HIS A 85 -1.49 12.02 -4.54
CA HIS A 85 -1.30 13.45 -4.83
C HIS A 85 -0.02 13.70 -5.63
N ALA A 86 1.09 13.06 -5.27
CA ALA A 86 2.37 13.22 -5.96
C ALA A 86 2.41 12.60 -7.36
N SER A 87 1.60 11.57 -7.62
CA SER A 87 1.50 10.94 -8.95
C SER A 87 0.46 11.59 -9.86
N GLY A 88 -0.49 12.34 -9.30
CA GLY A 88 -1.67 12.80 -10.03
C GLY A 88 -2.60 11.66 -10.44
N ALA A 89 -2.60 10.57 -9.67
CA ALA A 89 -3.48 9.42 -9.97
C ALA A 89 -4.93 9.78 -9.65
N ALA A 90 -5.86 9.34 -10.50
CA ALA A 90 -7.29 9.57 -10.30
C ALA A 90 -7.95 8.33 -9.71
N SER A 91 -9.08 8.51 -9.02
CA SER A 91 -9.91 7.39 -8.56
C SER A 91 -10.43 6.59 -9.76
N THR A 92 -10.31 5.27 -9.68
CA THR A 92 -10.74 4.31 -10.70
C THR A 92 -11.93 3.47 -10.23
N GLU A 93 -12.54 3.84 -9.09
CA GLU A 93 -13.80 3.24 -8.66
C GLU A 93 -14.92 3.71 -9.61
N LEU A 94 -15.62 2.77 -10.24
CA LEU A 94 -16.54 3.04 -11.35
C LEU A 94 -17.90 3.61 -10.93
N THR A 95 -18.36 3.26 -9.73
CA THR A 95 -19.70 3.55 -9.22
C THR A 95 -19.73 4.72 -8.25
N ALA A 96 -18.67 4.90 -7.48
CA ALA A 96 -18.52 5.92 -6.45
C ALA A 96 -17.04 6.33 -6.35
N PRO A 97 -16.54 7.13 -7.32
CA PRO A 97 -15.20 7.71 -7.23
C PRO A 97 -15.01 8.40 -5.88
N GLU A 98 -13.93 8.07 -5.18
CA GLU A 98 -13.66 8.57 -3.83
C GLU A 98 -12.36 9.38 -3.81
N ASP A 99 -12.42 10.57 -3.21
CA ASP A 99 -11.24 11.38 -2.95
C ASP A 99 -10.30 10.66 -1.97
N VAL A 100 -9.00 10.69 -2.24
CA VAL A 100 -8.02 9.93 -1.46
C VAL A 100 -7.92 10.41 -0.01
N ASP A 101 -8.13 11.70 0.25
CA ASP A 101 -8.07 12.24 1.62
C ASP A 101 -9.31 11.83 2.42
N VAL A 102 -10.47 11.72 1.76
CA VAL A 102 -11.70 11.18 2.37
C VAL A 102 -11.52 9.70 2.74
N LEU A 103 -11.07 8.88 1.78
CA LEU A 103 -10.83 7.45 2.00
C LEU A 103 -9.81 7.23 3.13
N THR A 104 -8.64 7.86 3.02
CA THR A 104 -7.55 7.68 3.99
C THR A 104 -7.91 8.24 5.36
N GLY A 105 -8.67 9.35 5.41
CA GLY A 105 -9.20 9.92 6.64
C GLY A 105 -10.06 8.94 7.44
N ARG A 106 -10.87 8.12 6.77
CA ARG A 106 -11.68 7.07 7.41
C ARG A 106 -10.83 5.94 7.99
N CYS A 107 -9.64 5.70 7.44
CA CYS A 107 -8.72 4.66 7.94
C CYS A 107 -7.89 5.09 9.15
N VAL A 108 -7.69 6.40 9.38
CA VAL A 108 -6.81 6.93 10.45
C VAL A 108 -7.14 6.37 11.85
N PRO A 109 -8.40 6.31 12.32
CA PRO A 109 -8.70 5.79 13.65
C PRO A 109 -8.31 4.31 13.80
N ALA A 110 -8.60 3.50 12.79
CA ALA A 110 -8.26 2.07 12.79
C ALA A 110 -6.75 1.85 12.75
N ALA A 111 -6.03 2.60 11.89
CA ALA A 111 -4.58 2.56 11.79
C ALA A 111 -3.90 2.87 13.13
N ARG A 112 -4.38 3.90 13.85
CA ARG A 112 -3.86 4.29 15.18
C ARG A 112 -4.11 3.20 16.23
N SER A 113 -5.30 2.61 16.23
CA SER A 113 -5.64 1.53 17.15
C SER A 113 -4.75 0.30 16.91
N TRP A 114 -4.58 -0.09 15.64
CA TRP A 114 -3.74 -1.22 15.25
C TRP A 114 -2.27 -0.98 15.58
N ALA A 115 -1.74 0.23 15.37
CA ALA A 115 -0.35 0.57 15.65
C ALA A 115 0.08 0.19 17.08
N SER A 116 -0.75 0.51 18.08
CA SER A 116 -0.47 0.17 19.49
C SER A 116 -0.38 -1.34 19.73
N ARG A 117 -1.19 -2.14 19.02
CA ARG A 117 -1.16 -3.61 19.13
C ARG A 117 0.02 -4.20 18.37
N ALA A 118 0.26 -3.74 17.15
CA ALA A 118 1.36 -4.19 16.31
C ALA A 118 2.72 -3.94 16.99
N ASP A 119 2.92 -2.79 17.62
CA ASP A 119 4.17 -2.48 18.32
C ASP A 119 4.40 -3.39 19.53
N LYS A 120 3.32 -3.79 20.24
CA LYS A 120 3.42 -4.76 21.34
C LYS A 120 3.83 -6.15 20.82
N ILE A 121 3.20 -6.61 19.74
CA ILE A 121 3.50 -7.92 19.15
C ILE A 121 4.96 -7.95 18.65
N GLN A 122 5.40 -6.91 17.94
CA GLN A 122 6.77 -6.83 17.44
C GLN A 122 7.81 -6.89 18.58
N ARG A 123 7.57 -6.16 19.69
CA ARG A 123 8.44 -6.20 20.87
C ARG A 123 8.47 -7.58 21.53
N GLN A 124 7.32 -8.25 21.62
CA GLN A 124 7.22 -9.60 22.18
C GLN A 124 8.02 -10.61 21.33
N GLY A 125 7.85 -10.58 20.01
CA GLY A 125 8.58 -11.46 19.10
C GLY A 125 10.10 -11.18 19.06
N ALA A 126 10.53 -9.94 19.29
CA ALA A 126 11.95 -9.60 19.41
C ALA A 126 12.56 -10.21 20.70
N ALA A 127 11.87 -10.09 21.83
CA ALA A 127 12.31 -10.66 23.11
C ALA A 127 12.40 -12.20 23.05
N GLU A 128 11.43 -12.87 22.43
CA GLU A 128 11.44 -14.33 22.25
C GLU A 128 12.62 -14.80 21.39
N LYS A 129 12.96 -14.05 20.33
CA LYS A 129 14.11 -14.35 19.45
C LYS A 129 15.45 -14.16 20.16
N GLU A 130 15.55 -13.24 21.12
CA GLU A 130 16.76 -13.06 21.94
C GLU A 130 16.92 -14.21 22.94
N THR A 131 15.84 -14.63 23.62
CA THR A 131 15.89 -15.75 24.57
C THR A 131 16.19 -17.09 23.92
N THR A 132 15.80 -17.29 22.66
CA THR A 132 16.04 -18.56 21.93
C THR A 132 17.45 -18.66 21.33
N LYS A 133 18.20 -17.54 21.31
CA LYS A 133 19.58 -17.49 20.81
C LYS A 133 20.64 -17.65 21.91
N ALA A 134 20.24 -17.65 23.19
CA ALA A 134 21.09 -17.89 24.35
C ALA A 134 21.09 -19.39 24.71
#